data_AF-A0A7V8UVH6-F1
#
_entry.id   AF-A0A7V8UVH6-F1
#
_cell.length_a   1.000
_cell.length_b   1.000
_cell.length_c   1.000
_cell.angle_alpha   90.00
_cell.angle_beta   90.00
_cell.angle_gamma   90.00
#
_symmetry.space_group_name_H-M   'P 1'
#
loop_
_entity.id
_entity.type
_entity.pdbx_description
1 polymer ?
#
loop_
_entity_poly.entity_id
_entity_poly.type
_entity_poly.pdbx_seq_one_letter_code
_entity_poly.pdbx_strand_id
1 'polypeptide(L)'
;MGAVLPGGTVKRLALLPLATLAACAPAPAWQVVSVRTSEAQPATETSLARVRIDDHRFTGTTGCTDVTGTFDGDSPITLSGVRIGDPGNCSGWARQTHDQLAPLLVDGAEFRVARPADFELVLVHTGGETIRLMLQ
;
A
#
# COMPACT_ATOMS: atom_id res chain seq x y z
N MET A 1 -59.76 -19.63 52.54
CA MET A 1 -60.66 -19.81 51.37
C MET A 1 -59.89 -19.29 50.17
N GLY A 2 -59.57 -20.17 49.22
CA GLY A 2 -58.45 -19.99 48.28
C GLY A 2 -58.72 -19.16 47.02
N ALA A 3 -57.80 -19.37 46.07
CA ALA A 3 -57.75 -18.94 44.67
C ALA A 3 -57.02 -17.61 44.39
N VAL A 4 -56.24 -17.43 43.32
CA VAL A 4 -55.73 -18.27 42.21
C VAL A 4 -54.61 -17.41 41.59
N LEU A 5 -53.49 -18.02 41.21
CA LEU A 5 -52.43 -17.38 40.41
C LEU A 5 -52.76 -17.49 38.91
N PRO A 6 -52.55 -16.42 38.14
CA PRO A 6 -52.00 -16.56 36.79
C PRO A 6 -50.73 -15.70 36.69
N GLY A 7 -49.58 -16.23 36.29
CA GLY A 7 -49.38 -16.76 34.95
C GLY A 7 -49.01 -15.63 33.99
N GLY A 8 -47.82 -15.04 34.18
CA GLY A 8 -47.31 -13.93 33.36
C GLY A 8 -45.86 -14.17 32.97
N THR A 9 -45.69 -14.72 31.76
CA THR A 9 -44.40 -15.04 31.12
C THR A 9 -43.50 -13.81 31.05
N VAL A 10 -42.41 -13.81 31.84
CA VAL A 10 -41.38 -12.77 31.77
C VAL A 10 -40.57 -12.98 30.48
N LYS A 11 -40.88 -12.18 29.47
CA LYS A 11 -40.15 -12.11 28.20
C LYS A 11 -38.79 -11.48 28.46
N ARG A 12 -37.79 -12.30 28.79
CA ARG A 12 -36.39 -11.88 28.92
C ARG A 12 -35.90 -11.37 27.56
N LEU A 13 -35.81 -10.04 27.40
CA LEU A 13 -35.09 -9.44 26.27
C LEU A 13 -33.60 -9.78 26.46
N ALA A 14 -33.10 -10.69 25.62
CA ALA A 14 -31.67 -10.90 25.47
C ALA A 14 -31.06 -9.67 24.81
N LEU A 15 -30.28 -8.90 25.56
CA LEU A 15 -29.35 -7.92 25.00
C LEU A 15 -28.27 -8.69 24.24
N LEU A 16 -28.34 -8.68 22.92
CA LEU A 16 -27.27 -9.16 22.05
C LEU A 16 -26.11 -8.17 22.12
N PRO A 17 -24.88 -8.60 22.45
CA PRO A 17 -23.71 -7.73 22.37
C PRO A 17 -23.44 -7.41 20.89
N LEU A 18 -23.49 -6.12 20.55
CA LEU A 18 -23.01 -5.61 19.27
C LEU A 18 -21.49 -5.79 19.23
N ALA A 19 -21.04 -6.95 18.78
CA ALA A 19 -19.66 -7.15 18.40
C ALA A 19 -19.38 -6.23 17.21
N THR A 20 -18.69 -5.12 17.45
CA THR A 20 -18.12 -4.27 16.40
C THR A 20 -17.09 -5.12 15.65
N LEU A 21 -17.51 -5.72 14.54
CA LEU A 21 -16.59 -6.28 13.56
C LEU A 21 -15.74 -5.10 13.08
N ALA A 22 -14.49 -5.03 13.56
CA ALA A 22 -13.47 -4.23 12.90
C ALA A 22 -13.35 -4.81 11.50
N ALA A 23 -14.08 -4.22 10.54
CA ALA A 23 -13.97 -4.59 9.16
C ALA A 23 -12.51 -4.34 8.77
N CYS A 24 -11.76 -5.42 8.48
CA CYS A 24 -10.50 -5.34 7.77
C CYS A 24 -10.79 -4.69 6.42
N ALA A 25 -10.77 -3.37 6.36
CA ALA A 25 -10.73 -2.67 5.09
C ALA A 25 -9.42 -3.10 4.42
N PRO A 26 -9.43 -3.52 3.14
CA PRO A 26 -8.21 -3.82 2.44
C PRO A 26 -7.35 -2.56 2.42
N ALA A 27 -6.07 -2.70 2.77
CA ALA A 27 -5.10 -1.60 2.72
C ALA A 27 -5.19 -0.81 1.39
N PRO A 28 -4.96 0.51 1.39
CA PRO A 28 -5.10 1.34 0.20
C PRO A 28 -4.12 0.90 -0.91
N ALA A 29 -4.58 0.96 -2.15
CA ALA A 29 -3.74 0.76 -3.32
C ALA A 29 -3.27 2.12 -3.86
N TRP A 30 -1.99 2.20 -4.16
CA TRP A 30 -1.32 3.39 -4.69
C TRP A 30 -0.82 3.06 -6.10
N GLN A 31 -1.22 3.85 -7.07
CA GLN A 31 -0.69 3.78 -8.43
C GLN A 31 0.57 4.63 -8.52
N VAL A 32 1.65 4.08 -9.06
CA VAL A 32 2.80 4.89 -9.45
C VAL A 32 2.37 5.67 -10.69
N VAL A 33 2.37 6.99 -10.62
CA VAL A 33 1.98 7.83 -11.75
C VAL A 33 3.18 8.41 -12.44
N SER A 34 4.27 8.66 -11.71
CA SER A 34 5.47 9.19 -12.34
C SER A 34 6.75 8.75 -11.63
N VAL A 35 7.78 8.40 -12.40
CA VAL A 35 9.14 8.18 -11.91
C VAL A 35 10.08 9.18 -12.57
N ARG A 36 10.95 9.80 -11.77
CA ARG A 36 12.00 10.68 -12.24
C ARG A 36 13.35 10.15 -11.75
N THR A 37 14.17 9.71 -12.68
CA THR A 37 15.51 9.15 -12.42
C THR A 37 16.62 10.20 -12.46
N SER A 38 16.31 11.45 -12.83
CA SER A 38 17.19 12.62 -12.66
C SER A 38 16.40 13.92 -12.82
N GLU A 39 16.86 15.02 -12.22
CA GLU A 39 16.18 16.33 -12.36
C GLU A 39 16.08 16.81 -13.81
N ALA A 40 17.04 16.42 -14.66
CA ALA A 40 17.10 16.79 -16.07
C ALA A 40 16.17 15.95 -16.97
N GLN A 41 15.63 14.83 -16.47
CA GLN A 41 14.76 13.96 -17.25
C GLN A 41 13.28 14.23 -16.96
N PRO A 42 12.43 14.32 -17.99
CA PRO A 42 11.00 14.42 -17.79
C PRO A 42 10.51 13.18 -17.06
N ALA A 43 9.51 13.37 -16.19
CA ALA A 43 8.94 12.25 -15.45
C ALA A 43 8.25 11.30 -16.43
N THR A 44 8.47 10.00 -16.24
CA THR A 44 7.86 8.96 -17.10
C THR A 44 6.51 8.58 -16.49
N GLU A 45 5.43 8.65 -17.26
CA GLU A 45 4.10 8.20 -16.82
C GLU A 45 4.08 6.69 -16.64
N THR A 46 3.72 6.15 -15.48
CA THR A 46 3.97 4.73 -15.12
C THR A 46 2.67 3.95 -14.89
N SER A 47 1.82 3.85 -15.91
CA SER A 47 0.40 3.45 -15.74
C SER A 47 0.12 2.07 -15.11
N LEU A 48 1.08 1.13 -15.12
CA LEU A 48 0.84 -0.25 -14.68
C LEU A 48 1.39 -0.59 -13.29
N ALA A 49 2.34 0.20 -12.78
CA ALA A 49 2.97 -0.07 -11.50
C ALA A 49 2.04 0.36 -10.34
N ARG A 50 1.86 -0.53 -9.38
CA ARG A 50 0.95 -0.33 -8.25
C ARG A 50 1.52 -0.95 -7.00
N VAL A 51 1.25 -0.37 -5.85
CA VAL A 51 1.68 -0.88 -4.55
C VAL A 51 0.56 -0.74 -3.53
N ARG A 52 0.42 -1.76 -2.68
CA ARG A 52 -0.39 -1.75 -1.47
C ARG A 52 0.55 -1.66 -0.30
N ILE A 53 0.26 -0.73 0.61
CA ILE A 53 1.06 -0.48 1.80
C ILE A 53 0.18 -0.83 3.00
N ASP A 54 0.63 -1.80 3.80
CA ASP A 54 -0.07 -2.29 4.98
C ASP A 54 0.92 -2.31 6.14
N ASP A 55 0.68 -1.48 7.15
CA ASP A 55 1.62 -1.16 8.22
C ASP A 55 3.04 -0.85 7.68
N HIS A 56 3.99 -1.75 7.92
CA HIS A 56 5.41 -1.67 7.52
C HIS A 56 5.74 -2.57 6.33
N ARG A 57 4.73 -3.07 5.61
CA ARG A 57 4.89 -3.97 4.46
C ARG A 57 4.37 -3.32 3.20
N PHE A 58 5.06 -3.58 2.09
CA PHE A 58 4.57 -3.25 0.77
C PHE A 58 4.50 -4.48 -0.13
N THR A 59 3.46 -4.53 -0.95
CA THR A 59 3.24 -5.56 -1.97
C THR A 59 2.68 -4.90 -3.22
N GLY A 60 3.19 -5.24 -4.39
CA GLY A 60 2.84 -4.51 -5.60
C GLY A 60 3.39 -5.14 -6.85
N THR A 61 3.41 -4.35 -7.92
CA THR A 61 4.02 -4.68 -9.20
C THR A 61 4.78 -3.48 -9.73
N THR A 62 5.93 -3.72 -10.35
CA THR A 62 6.69 -2.70 -11.09
C THR A 62 6.21 -2.55 -12.55
N GLY A 63 5.12 -3.22 -12.93
CA GLY A 63 4.59 -3.29 -14.30
C GLY A 63 4.86 -4.62 -15.02
N CYS A 64 6.01 -5.26 -14.77
CA CYS A 64 6.36 -6.56 -15.37
C CYS A 64 6.20 -7.75 -14.42
N THR A 65 6.47 -7.52 -13.14
CA THR A 65 6.58 -8.56 -12.12
C THR A 65 6.15 -8.01 -10.78
N ASP A 66 5.85 -8.91 -9.85
CA ASP A 66 5.54 -8.56 -8.48
C ASP A 66 6.78 -8.06 -7.74
N VAL A 67 6.52 -7.16 -6.80
CA VAL A 67 7.48 -6.66 -5.82
C VAL A 67 6.90 -6.75 -4.42
N THR A 68 7.71 -7.16 -3.46
CA THR A 68 7.35 -7.22 -2.05
C THR A 68 8.51 -6.75 -1.20
N GLY A 69 8.22 -6.27 0.01
CA GLY A 69 9.25 -5.94 1.00
C GLY A 69 8.64 -5.33 2.26
N THR A 70 9.50 -4.88 3.15
CA THR A 70 9.15 -4.12 4.34
C THR A 70 9.91 -2.80 4.38
N PHE A 71 9.44 -1.88 5.21
CA PHE A 71 10.13 -0.62 5.48
C PHE A 71 10.02 -0.23 6.95
N ASP A 72 11.07 0.37 7.47
CA ASP A 72 11.15 0.87 8.83
C ASP A 72 11.38 2.38 8.85
N GLY A 73 10.90 3.04 9.91
CA GLY A 73 10.94 4.50 10.06
C GLY A 73 9.70 5.21 9.50
N ASP A 74 9.68 6.54 9.66
CA ASP A 74 8.56 7.40 9.21
C ASP A 74 8.96 8.29 8.02
N SER A 75 10.13 8.93 8.09
CA SER A 75 10.80 9.65 6.99
C SER A 75 12.18 10.16 7.47
N PRO A 76 13.30 9.61 6.97
CA PRO A 76 13.37 8.62 5.91
C PRO A 76 12.85 7.25 6.36
N ILE A 77 12.34 6.49 5.39
CA ILE A 77 12.09 5.06 5.53
C ILE A 77 13.25 4.29 4.90
N THR A 78 13.58 3.13 5.46
CA THR A 78 14.60 2.22 4.92
C THR A 78 13.94 0.92 4.47
N LEU A 79 14.19 0.49 3.23
CA LEU A 79 13.63 -0.75 2.70
C LEU A 79 14.43 -1.98 3.17
N SER A 80 13.73 -3.09 3.38
CA SER A 80 14.33 -4.37 3.76
C SER A 80 13.51 -5.55 3.25
N GLY A 81 14.18 -6.70 3.04
CA GLY A 81 13.55 -7.92 2.55
C GLY A 81 12.92 -7.75 1.16
N VAL A 82 13.45 -6.84 0.34
CA VAL A 82 12.90 -6.51 -0.97
C VAL A 82 13.10 -7.68 -1.94
N ARG A 83 12.00 -8.14 -2.53
CA ARG A 83 12.00 -9.17 -3.56
C ARG A 83 11.25 -8.66 -4.77
N ILE A 84 11.91 -8.67 -5.91
CA ILE A 84 11.35 -8.40 -7.22
C ILE A 84 11.50 -9.68 -8.04
N GLY A 85 10.41 -10.15 -8.65
CA GLY A 85 10.45 -11.34 -9.51
C GLY A 85 11.23 -11.11 -10.82
N ASP A 86 11.41 -12.17 -11.59
CA ASP A 86 12.04 -12.08 -12.91
C ASP A 86 11.07 -11.45 -13.93
N PRO A 87 11.44 -10.36 -14.64
CA PRO A 87 10.60 -9.77 -15.66
C PRO A 87 10.40 -10.67 -16.90
N GLY A 88 11.18 -11.73 -17.10
CA GLY A 88 11.07 -12.65 -18.23
C GLY A 88 11.04 -11.93 -19.59
N ASN A 89 10.06 -12.27 -20.43
CA ASN A 89 9.88 -11.68 -21.76
C ASN A 89 9.07 -10.36 -21.75
N CYS A 90 8.92 -9.69 -20.60
CA CYS A 90 8.23 -8.41 -20.51
C CYS A 90 8.89 -7.36 -21.42
N SER A 91 8.06 -6.60 -22.14
CA SER A 91 8.49 -5.64 -23.15
C SER A 91 7.59 -4.39 -23.19
N GLY A 92 7.97 -3.41 -24.01
CA GLY A 92 7.22 -2.16 -24.17
C GLY A 92 7.28 -1.27 -22.93
N TRP A 93 6.21 -0.49 -22.72
CA TRP A 93 6.17 0.53 -21.66
C TRP A 93 6.22 -0.04 -20.23
N ALA A 94 5.66 -1.24 -20.04
CA ALA A 94 5.75 -1.97 -18.78
C ALA A 94 7.22 -2.28 -18.42
N ARG A 95 8.01 -2.67 -19.42
CA ARG A 95 9.45 -2.95 -19.24
C ARG A 95 10.23 -1.70 -18.89
N GLN A 96 9.97 -0.60 -19.57
CA GLN A 96 10.57 0.70 -19.23
C GLN A 96 10.29 1.09 -17.77
N THR A 97 9.04 0.95 -17.33
CA THR A 97 8.64 1.25 -15.93
C THR A 97 9.36 0.34 -14.94
N HIS A 98 9.44 -0.96 -15.23
CA HIS A 98 10.18 -1.91 -14.40
C HIS A 98 11.66 -1.55 -14.30
N ASP A 99 12.33 -1.27 -15.42
CA ASP A 99 13.76 -0.95 -15.46
C ASP A 99 14.09 0.37 -14.73
N GLN A 100 13.12 1.29 -14.61
CA GLN A 100 13.25 2.51 -13.80
C GLN A 100 13.01 2.27 -12.30
N LEU A 101 12.06 1.42 -11.94
CA LEU A 101 11.68 1.18 -10.53
C LEU A 101 12.60 0.17 -9.84
N ALA A 102 12.94 -0.92 -10.51
CA ALA A 102 13.67 -2.03 -9.90
C ALA A 102 15.01 -1.62 -9.26
N PRO A 103 15.82 -0.73 -9.87
CA PRO A 103 17.07 -0.27 -9.24
C PRO A 103 16.87 0.58 -7.98
N LEU A 104 15.71 1.22 -7.82
CA LEU A 104 15.38 2.04 -6.65
C LEU A 104 14.84 1.20 -5.48
N LEU A 105 14.26 0.04 -5.80
CA LEU A 105 13.61 -0.86 -4.84
C LEU A 105 14.57 -1.97 -4.45
N VAL A 106 15.59 -1.64 -3.66
CA VAL A 106 16.61 -2.58 -3.17
C VAL A 106 16.71 -2.54 -1.64
N ASP A 107 17.27 -3.59 -1.03
CA ASP A 107 17.54 -3.61 0.40
C ASP A 107 18.49 -2.47 0.80
N GLY A 108 18.15 -1.77 1.88
CA GLY A 108 18.89 -0.62 2.37
C GLY A 108 18.63 0.68 1.61
N ALA A 109 17.78 0.68 0.57
CA ALA A 109 17.37 1.93 -0.07
C ALA A 109 16.60 2.82 0.92
N GLU A 110 16.93 4.11 0.92
CA GLU A 110 16.32 5.09 1.80
C GLU A 110 15.48 6.10 1.02
N PHE A 111 14.28 6.37 1.52
CA PHE A 111 13.36 7.33 0.92
C PHE A 111 12.85 8.32 1.95
N ARG A 112 12.96 9.62 1.65
CA ARG A 112 12.14 10.62 2.35
C ARG A 112 10.72 10.56 1.81
N VAL A 113 9.75 10.60 2.70
CA VAL A 113 8.32 10.51 2.35
C VAL A 113 7.72 11.90 2.43
N ALA A 114 7.21 12.41 1.32
CA ALA A 114 6.41 13.63 1.27
C ALA A 114 4.95 13.29 0.94
N ARG A 115 4.01 13.99 1.61
CA ARG A 115 2.56 13.89 1.38
C ARG A 115 2.02 15.27 0.96
N PRO A 116 2.07 15.62 -0.34
CA PRO A 116 1.52 16.88 -0.81
C PRO A 116 0.01 17.00 -0.60
N ALA A 117 -0.71 15.87 -0.67
CA ALA A 117 -2.15 15.77 -0.45
C ALA A 117 -2.49 14.37 0.13
N ASP A 118 -3.69 14.19 0.67
CA ASP A 118 -4.11 12.93 1.28
C ASP A 118 -4.16 11.75 0.29
N PHE A 119 -4.33 12.05 -1.00
CA PHE A 119 -4.34 11.09 -2.09
C PHE A 119 -3.00 11.03 -2.85
N GLU A 120 -1.97 11.75 -2.39
CA GLU A 120 -0.69 11.87 -3.10
C GLU A 120 0.50 11.59 -2.18
N LEU A 121 1.38 10.69 -2.63
CA LEU A 121 2.66 10.38 -2.00
C LEU A 121 3.81 10.65 -2.96
N VAL A 122 4.90 11.20 -2.44
CA VAL A 122 6.15 11.35 -3.18
C VAL A 122 7.27 10.74 -2.34
N LEU A 123 7.90 9.69 -2.87
CA LEU A 123 9.10 9.11 -2.30
C LEU A 123 10.31 9.75 -2.98
N VAL A 124 11.22 10.28 -2.17
CA VAL A 124 12.46 10.92 -2.65
C VAL A 124 13.63 10.07 -2.19
N HIS A 125 14.27 9.41 -3.14
CA HIS A 125 15.46 8.60 -2.90
C HIS A 125 16.66 9.48 -2.54
N THR A 126 17.66 8.93 -1.86
CA THR A 126 18.88 9.65 -1.49
C THR A 126 19.68 10.18 -2.68
N GLY A 127 19.58 9.51 -3.83
CA GLY A 127 20.16 9.95 -5.11
C GLY A 127 19.40 11.08 -5.82
N GLY A 128 18.27 11.53 -5.27
CA GLY A 128 17.44 12.59 -5.82
C GLY A 128 16.36 12.10 -6.80
N GLU A 129 16.29 10.79 -7.07
CA GLU A 129 15.21 10.19 -7.83
C GLU A 129 13.90 10.29 -7.07
N THR A 130 12.79 10.47 -7.80
CA THR A 130 11.47 10.58 -7.19
C THR A 130 10.48 9.59 -7.78
N ILE A 131 9.65 9.03 -6.90
CA ILE A 131 8.54 8.15 -7.25
C ILE A 131 7.28 8.83 -6.71
N ARG A 132 6.38 9.22 -7.61
CA ARG A 132 5.09 9.81 -7.26
C ARG A 132 4.01 8.77 -7.36
N LEU A 133 3.21 8.67 -6.30
CA LEU A 133 2.10 7.75 -6.20
C LEU A 133 0.79 8.48 -5.92
N MET A 134 -0.29 7.96 -6.49
CA MET A 134 -1.64 8.47 -6.32
C MET A 134 -2.52 7.36 -5.76
N LEU A 135 -3.30 7.68 -4.75
CA LEU A 135 -4.30 6.78 -4.17
C LEU A 135 -5.34 6.41 -5.25
N GLN A 136 -5.74 5.14 -5.29
CA GLN A 136 -6.75 4.59 -6.21
C GLN A 136 -8.05 4.24 -5.47
#